data_AF-A0AA48RBI0-F1
#
_entry.id   AF-A0AA48RBI0-F1
#
_cell.length_a   1.000
_cell.length_b   1.000
_cell.length_c   1.000
_cell.angle_alpha   90.00
_cell.angle_beta   90.00
_cell.angle_gamma   90.00
#
_symmetry.space_group_name_H-M   'P 1'
#
loop_
_entity.id
_entity.type
_entity.pdbx_description
1 polymer ?
#
loop_
_entity_poly.entity_id
_entity_poly.type
_entity_poly.pdbx_seq_one_letter_code
_entity_poly.pdbx_strand_id
1 'polypeptide(L)'
;MKGAYGWPRVWRELLARGVRAGKERVRKLMKAYGLRAGGKLKFKATTNSSHRLPVSPNLLERDFCVEAPNRVWTGDITYLWTEEGWLYLALVIDRSSR
;
A
#
# COMPACT_ATOMS: atom_id res chain seq x y z
N MET A 1 -7.27 17.88 -4.02
CA MET A 1 -6.07 17.23 -3.42
C MET A 1 -5.46 18.12 -2.32
N LYS A 2 -5.99 18.10 -1.08
CA LYS A 2 -5.29 18.67 0.08
C LYS A 2 -4.37 17.58 0.64
N GLY A 3 -3.05 17.76 0.58
CA GLY A 3 -2.08 16.83 1.19
C GLY A 3 -1.12 16.09 0.24
N ALA A 4 -1.25 16.23 -1.09
CA ALA A 4 -0.31 15.65 -2.03
C ALA A 4 1.04 16.41 -2.02
N TYR A 5 2.17 15.72 -2.19
CA TYR A 5 3.51 16.31 -2.21
C TYR A 5 3.79 17.05 -3.53
N GLY A 6 3.17 18.23 -3.69
CA GLY A 6 3.33 19.08 -4.87
C GLY A 6 4.36 20.20 -4.70
N TRP A 7 4.44 21.07 -5.71
CA TRP A 7 5.38 22.20 -5.74
C TRP A 7 5.43 23.06 -4.48
N PRO A 8 4.34 23.28 -3.70
CA PRO A 8 4.45 24.05 -2.46
C PRO A 8 5.27 23.34 -1.38
N ARG A 9 5.18 22.01 -1.27
CA ARG A 9 5.97 21.21 -0.32
C ARG A 9 7.42 21.09 -0.77
N VAL A 10 7.63 20.82 -2.06
CA VAL A 10 8.99 20.80 -2.67
C VAL A 10 9.70 22.14 -2.45
N TRP A 11 9.00 23.26 -2.67
CA TRP A 11 9.56 24.60 -2.43
C TRP A 11 9.96 24.83 -0.97
N ARG A 12 9.11 24.44 0.00
CA ARG A 12 9.44 24.53 1.43
C ARG A 12 10.65 23.67 1.80
N GLU A 13 10.72 22.45 1.26
CA GLU A 13 11.84 21.54 1.49
C GLU A 13 13.15 22.10 0.93
N LEU A 14 13.11 22.67 -0.28
CA LEU A 14 14.27 23.36 -0.87
C LEU A 14 14.75 24.51 0.02
N LEU A 15 13.83 25.32 0.56
CA LEU A 15 14.18 26.38 1.51
C LEU A 15 14.78 25.84 2.81
N ALA A 16 14.23 24.76 3.37
CA ALA A 16 14.76 24.12 4.57
C ALA A 16 16.18 23.58 4.36
N ARG A 17 16.51 23.17 3.13
CA ARG A 17 17.86 22.73 2.71
C ARG A 17 18.78 23.89 2.28
N GLY A 18 18.36 25.15 2.46
CA GLY A 18 19.15 26.32 2.08
C GLY A 18 19.18 26.65 0.59
N VAL A 19 18.39 25.93 -0.23
CA VAL A 19 18.30 26.20 -1.68
C VAL A 19 17.34 27.35 -1.94
N ARG A 20 17.89 28.50 -2.35
CA ARG A 20 17.08 29.67 -2.75
C ARG A 20 16.46 29.44 -4.13
N ALA A 21 15.19 29.04 -4.15
CA ALA A 21 14.40 28.91 -5.37
C ALA A 21 13.07 29.67 -5.26
N GLY A 22 12.68 30.37 -6.32
CA GLY A 22 11.36 30.99 -6.42
C GLY A 22 10.26 29.95 -6.64
N LYS A 23 9.07 30.17 -6.08
CA LYS A 23 7.90 29.29 -6.20
C LYS A 23 7.60 28.91 -7.66
N GLU A 24 7.63 29.90 -8.55
CA GLU A 24 7.35 29.72 -9.97
C GLU A 24 8.42 28.89 -10.70
N ARG A 25 9.69 29.03 -10.29
CA ARG A 25 10.78 28.21 -10.82
C ARG A 25 10.58 26.73 -10.46
N VAL A 26 10.24 26.45 -9.20
CA VAL A 26 9.94 25.08 -8.74
C VAL A 26 8.76 24.50 -9.52
N ARG A 27 7.68 25.27 -9.70
CA ARG A 27 6.51 24.84 -10.48
C ARG A 27 6.86 24.51 -11.94
N LYS A 28 7.61 25.39 -12.62
CA LYS A 28 8.04 25.19 -14.02
C LYS A 28 8.95 23.96 -14.16
N LEU A 29 9.92 23.80 -13.27
CA LEU A 29 10.82 22.64 -13.29
C LEU A 29 10.06 21.34 -13.04
N MET A 30 9.17 21.31 -12.04
CA MET A 30 8.34 20.13 -11.83
C MET A 30 7.49 19.77 -13.04
N LYS A 31 6.91 20.78 -13.74
CA LYS A 31 6.19 20.55 -15.00
C LYS A 31 7.11 20.02 -16.12
N ALA A 32 8.28 20.62 -16.29
CA ALA A 32 9.24 20.25 -17.33
C ALA A 32 9.77 18.81 -17.16
N TYR A 33 9.98 18.37 -15.93
CA TYR A 33 10.43 17.02 -15.60
C TYR A 33 9.28 16.04 -15.32
N GLY A 34 8.03 16.42 -15.56
CA GLY A 34 6.86 15.55 -15.33
C GLY A 34 6.62 15.17 -13.87
N LEU A 35 7.25 15.85 -12.91
CA LEU A 35 7.10 15.60 -11.48
C LEU A 35 5.71 16.04 -11.01
N ARG A 36 4.90 15.07 -10.62
CA ARG A 36 3.54 15.29 -10.12
C ARG A 36 3.42 14.79 -8.69
N ALA A 37 2.59 15.47 -7.91
CA ALA A 37 2.26 15.03 -6.58
C ALA A 37 1.45 13.73 -6.65
N GLY A 38 2.03 12.62 -6.22
CA GLY A 38 1.29 11.37 -6.02
C GLY A 38 0.26 11.55 -4.90
N GLY A 39 -0.99 11.23 -5.18
CA GLY A 39 -2.00 11.09 -4.13
C GLY A 39 -1.71 9.82 -3.35
N LYS A 40 -1.62 9.89 -2.01
CA LYS A 40 -1.67 8.68 -1.20
C LYS A 40 -3.09 8.13 -1.31
N LEU A 41 -3.26 6.91 -1.84
CA LEU A 41 -4.53 6.21 -1.77
C LEU A 41 -4.96 6.14 -0.30
N LYS A 42 -6.24 6.38 -0.02
CA LYS A 42 -6.75 6.21 1.34
C LYS A 42 -6.56 4.74 1.70
N PHE A 43 -5.72 4.48 2.70
CA PHE A 43 -5.66 3.16 3.30
C PHE A 43 -6.99 2.91 4.00
N LYS A 44 -7.71 1.88 3.57
CA LYS A 44 -8.94 1.42 4.23
C LYS A 44 -8.57 0.19 5.05
N ALA A 45 -8.51 0.35 6.37
CA ALA A 45 -8.40 -0.80 7.26
C ALA A 45 -9.69 -1.63 7.12
N THR A 46 -9.57 -2.84 6.61
CA THR A 46 -10.68 -3.81 6.50
C THR A 46 -10.85 -4.63 7.77
N THR A 47 -9.84 -4.61 8.65
CA THR A 47 -9.81 -5.36 9.91
C THR A 47 -10.01 -4.43 11.10
N ASN A 48 -10.98 -4.74 11.96
CA ASN A 48 -11.12 -4.09 13.25
C ASN A 48 -10.22 -4.79 14.29
N SER A 49 -8.98 -4.35 14.42
CA SER A 49 -8.06 -4.88 15.45
C SER A 49 -8.35 -4.34 16.86
N SER A 50 -9.25 -3.37 17.00
CA SER A 50 -9.63 -2.77 18.29
C SER A 50 -10.89 -3.45 18.85
N HIS A 51 -10.79 -4.75 19.13
CA HIS A 51 -11.85 -5.53 19.75
C HIS A 51 -11.40 -6.14 21.09
N ARG A 52 -12.35 -6.49 21.95
CA ARG A 52 -12.08 -7.19 23.22
C ARG A 52 -12.08 -8.72 23.09
N LEU A 53 -12.26 -9.24 21.88
CA LEU A 53 -12.20 -10.69 21.62
C LEU A 53 -10.75 -11.20 21.72
N PRO A 54 -10.54 -12.48 22.08
CA PRO A 54 -9.22 -13.10 22.04
C PRO A 54 -8.56 -12.95 20.67
N VAL A 55 -7.30 -12.56 20.66
CA VAL A 55 -6.47 -12.48 19.44
C VAL A 55 -5.67 -13.78 19.34
N SER A 56 -5.76 -14.47 18.20
CA SER A 56 -4.96 -15.67 17.96
C SER A 56 -3.47 -15.28 17.86
N PRO A 57 -2.55 -16.04 18.48
CA PRO A 57 -1.12 -15.77 18.33
C PRO A 57 -0.69 -15.92 16.86
N ASN A 58 0.18 -15.03 16.41
CA ASN A 58 0.81 -15.16 15.09
C ASN A 58 1.92 -16.21 15.16
N LEU A 59 1.57 -17.47 14.91
CA LEU A 59 2.51 -18.60 14.98
C LEU A 59 3.61 -18.56 13.90
N LEU A 60 3.41 -17.80 12.83
CA LEU A 60 4.36 -17.75 11.71
C LEU A 60 5.44 -16.70 11.90
N GLU A 61 5.17 -15.59 12.60
CA GLU A 61 6.12 -14.47 12.77
C GLU A 61 6.86 -14.01 11.49
N ARG A 62 6.22 -14.17 10.32
CA ARG A 62 6.78 -13.91 8.97
C ARG A 62 7.87 -14.89 8.52
N ASP A 63 8.05 -15.99 9.22
CA ASP A 63 8.74 -17.16 8.72
C ASP A 63 7.82 -17.92 7.75
N PHE A 64 8.25 -18.01 6.50
CA PHE A 64 7.55 -18.72 5.43
C PHE A 64 8.38 -19.87 4.88
N CYS A 65 9.49 -20.23 5.54
CA CYS A 65 10.26 -21.42 5.24
C CYS A 65 9.53 -22.62 5.87
N VAL A 66 8.90 -23.45 5.04
CA VAL A 66 8.05 -24.55 5.52
C VAL A 66 8.66 -25.87 5.10
N GLU A 67 9.14 -26.64 6.08
CA GLU A 67 9.92 -27.86 5.85
C GLU A 67 9.09 -29.03 5.30
N ALA A 68 7.75 -29.02 5.48
CA ALA A 68 6.89 -30.12 5.08
C ALA A 68 5.47 -29.68 4.67
N PRO A 69 4.77 -30.45 3.82
CA PRO A 69 3.37 -30.24 3.49
C PRO A 69 2.43 -30.30 4.70
N ASN A 70 1.30 -29.63 4.56
CA ASN A 70 0.20 -29.56 5.53
C ASN A 70 0.60 -28.93 6.88
N ARG A 71 1.56 -28.00 6.85
CA ARG A 71 2.00 -27.24 8.03
C ARG A 71 1.51 -25.80 8.02
N VAL A 72 1.53 -25.17 6.86
CA VAL A 72 1.14 -23.77 6.69
C VAL A 72 0.33 -23.65 5.41
N TRP A 73 -0.91 -23.20 5.56
CA TRP A 73 -1.78 -22.85 4.44
C TRP A 73 -1.93 -21.34 4.36
N THR A 74 -1.81 -20.81 3.16
CA THR A 74 -2.08 -19.41 2.85
C THR A 74 -3.35 -19.32 2.03
N GLY A 75 -4.20 -18.34 2.33
CA GLY A 75 -5.38 -18.08 1.52
C GLY A 75 -5.44 -16.63 1.08
N ASP A 76 -6.09 -16.40 -0.05
CA ASP A 76 -6.40 -15.06 -0.56
C ASP A 76 -7.82 -15.06 -1.16
N ILE A 77 -8.43 -13.88 -1.21
CA ILE A 77 -9.74 -13.69 -1.83
C ILE A 77 -9.61 -12.61 -2.90
N THR A 78 -10.05 -12.94 -4.11
CA THR A 78 -10.13 -11.98 -5.21
C THR A 78 -11.55 -11.92 -5.77
N TYR A 79 -11.81 -10.85 -6.51
CA TYR A 79 -13.12 -10.54 -7.08
C TYR A 79 -13.02 -10.56 -8.59
N LEU A 80 -13.84 -11.38 -9.23
CA LEU A 80 -13.87 -11.54 -10.68
C LEU A 80 -15.16 -10.93 -11.21
N TRP A 81 -15.04 -9.99 -12.15
CA TRP A 81 -16.19 -9.46 -12.86
C TRP A 81 -16.54 -10.38 -14.04
N THR A 82 -17.81 -10.77 -14.14
CA THR A 82 -18.34 -11.63 -15.21
C THR A 82 -19.61 -11.01 -15.81
N GLU A 83 -20.12 -11.57 -16.91
CA GLU A 83 -21.38 -11.13 -17.51
C GLU A 83 -22.60 -11.38 -16.59
N GLU A 84 -22.48 -12.32 -15.65
CA GLU A 84 -23.50 -12.63 -14.64
C GLU A 84 -23.32 -11.82 -13.34
N GLY A 85 -22.25 -11.00 -13.26
CA GLY A 85 -21.94 -10.13 -12.12
C GLY A 85 -20.64 -10.49 -11.40
N TRP A 86 -20.53 -10.07 -10.13
CA TRP A 86 -19.34 -10.29 -9.30
C TRP A 86 -19.30 -11.71 -8.75
N LEU A 87 -18.20 -12.42 -9.03
CA LEU A 87 -17.84 -13.66 -8.36
C LEU A 87 -16.72 -13.42 -7.35
N TYR A 88 -16.78 -14.15 -6.24
CA TYR A 88 -15.82 -14.09 -5.15
C TYR A 88 -15.02 -15.39 -5.16
N LEU A 89 -13.74 -15.33 -5.53
CA LEU A 89 -12.86 -16.48 -5.59
C LEU A 89 -12.02 -16.54 -4.32
N ALA A 90 -12.20 -17.60 -3.54
CA ALA A 90 -11.36 -17.93 -2.41
C ALA A 90 -10.32 -18.99 -2.80
N LEU A 91 -9.05 -18.71 -2.55
CA LEU A 91 -7.94 -19.62 -2.81
C LEU A 91 -7.35 -20.07 -1.48
N VAL A 92 -6.99 -21.35 -1.38
CA VAL A 92 -6.24 -21.93 -0.26
C VAL A 92 -5.11 -22.75 -0.84
N ILE A 93 -3.88 -22.46 -0.44
CA ILE A 93 -2.65 -23.06 -1.00
C ILE A 93 -1.76 -23.54 0.15
N ASP A 94 -1.21 -24.75 0.00
CA ASP A 94 -0.14 -25.25 0.87
C ASP A 94 1.20 -24.60 0.54
N ARG A 95 1.85 -24.04 1.57
CA ARG A 95 3.06 -23.25 1.39
C ARG A 95 4.29 -24.07 1.03
N SER A 96 4.34 -25.36 1.39
CA SER A 96 5.48 -26.23 1.07
C SER A 96 5.46 -26.74 -0.38
N SER A 97 4.28 -26.73 -1.01
CA SER A 97 4.06 -27.28 -2.35
C SER A 97 4.33 -26.27 -3.48
N ARG A 98 4.92 -25.10 -3.17
CA ARG A 98 5.20 -24.01 -4.12
C ARG A 98 6.52 -23.29 -3.89
#